data_AF-A0A949LN84-F1
#
_entry.id   AF-A0A949LN84-F1
#
_cell.length_a   1.000
_cell.length_b   1.000
_cell.length_c   1.000
_cell.angle_alpha   90.00
_cell.angle_beta   90.00
_cell.angle_gamma   90.00
#
_symmetry.space_group_name_H-M   'P 1'
#
loop_
_entity.id
_entity.type
_entity.pdbx_description
1 polymer ?
#
loop_
_entity_poly.entity_id
_entity_poly.type
_entity_poly.pdbx_seq_one_letter_code
_entity_poly.pdbx_strand_id
1 'polypeptide(L)'
;MGEVNKFRKRRAGEVDEGPQTTEFLTIVVNGQMFGIPVLQVQDVLRQQSVTRVPLAPPEVAGALNLRGRIVTAINVRCRLGLPDMDEGTKTMSVVVEHEHELYSLIIDKVGDVLSMKNEDFESVPPTLDPAWRDIANGIFRLENQLMVVVDVARLLRHSVH
;
A
#
# COMPACT_ATOMS: atom_id res chain seq x y z
N MET A 1 29.41 53.78 21.66
CA MET A 1 28.09 53.55 22.28
C MET A 1 27.32 52.65 21.31
N GLY A 2 27.35 51.33 21.48
CA GLY A 2 26.21 50.52 21.96
C GLY A 2 25.25 50.22 20.80
N GLU A 3 24.89 49.00 20.40
CA GLU A 3 24.74 47.77 21.15
C GLU A 3 24.95 46.52 20.27
N VAL A 4 25.28 45.45 20.99
CA VAL A 4 25.64 44.10 20.58
C VAL A 4 24.41 43.27 20.24
N ASN A 5 24.59 42.50 19.17
CA ASN A 5 23.89 41.28 18.75
C ASN A 5 23.17 40.49 19.87
N LYS A 6 21.87 40.22 19.72
CA LYS A 6 21.16 39.13 20.42
C LYS A 6 20.71 38.07 19.41
N PHE A 7 21.69 37.29 18.93
CA PHE A 7 21.44 35.93 18.47
C PHE A 7 20.79 35.15 19.63
N ARG A 8 19.49 34.88 19.53
CA ARG A 8 18.78 34.01 20.48
C ARG A 8 19.36 32.61 20.33
N LYS A 9 20.07 32.20 21.38
CA LYS A 9 20.55 30.86 21.68
C LYS A 9 19.38 29.87 21.53
N ARG A 10 19.28 29.16 20.39
CA ARG A 10 18.41 27.99 20.28
C ARG A 10 19.00 26.91 21.19
N ARG A 11 18.19 26.42 22.14
CA ARG A 11 18.55 25.29 23.00
C ARG A 11 18.50 24.02 22.15
N ALA A 12 19.48 23.14 22.34
CA ALA A 12 19.37 21.76 21.90
C ALA A 12 18.19 21.12 22.65
N GLY A 13 17.13 20.73 21.93
CA GLY A 13 15.93 20.11 22.50
C GLY A 13 14.58 20.63 22.01
N GLU A 14 14.51 21.50 20.99
CA GLU A 14 13.26 21.67 20.23
C GLU A 14 13.15 20.52 19.24
N VAL A 15 12.45 19.46 19.63
CA VAL A 15 11.87 18.52 18.66
C VAL A 15 10.85 19.34 17.89
N ASP A 16 11.04 19.46 16.58
CA ASP A 16 10.04 20.05 15.69
C ASP A 16 8.84 19.10 15.71
N GLU A 17 7.90 19.30 16.64
CA GLU A 17 6.60 18.61 16.66
C GLU A 17 5.71 19.20 15.57
N GLY A 18 6.20 19.16 14.32
CA GLY A 18 5.33 19.22 13.16
C GLY A 18 4.33 18.07 13.22
N PRO A 19 3.15 18.22 12.60
CA PRO A 19 2.18 17.13 12.52
C PRO A 19 2.89 15.90 11.94
N GLN A 20 2.85 14.78 12.68
CA GLN A 20 3.42 13.53 12.22
C GLN A 20 2.64 13.09 10.98
N THR A 21 3.28 13.11 9.81
CA THR A 21 2.70 12.66 8.56
C THR A 21 3.26 11.30 8.18
N THR A 22 2.43 10.52 7.51
CA THR A 22 2.82 9.25 6.89
C THR A 22 2.54 9.34 5.39
N GLU A 23 3.50 8.90 4.58
CA GLU A 23 3.35 8.86 3.12
C GLU A 23 2.81 7.52 2.65
N PHE A 24 1.85 7.58 1.73
CA PHE A 24 1.20 6.40 1.14
C PHE A 24 1.32 6.44 -0.38
N LEU A 25 1.75 5.33 -0.98
CA LEU A 25 1.53 5.10 -2.40
C LEU A 25 0.07 4.74 -2.60
N THR A 26 -0.65 5.53 -3.40
CA THR A 26 -2.03 5.19 -3.75
C THR A 26 -2.06 4.15 -4.86
N ILE A 27 -2.99 3.22 -4.74
CA ILE A 27 -3.31 2.21 -5.75
C ILE A 27 -4.82 2.16 -5.96
N VAL A 28 -5.22 1.72 -7.14
CA VAL A 28 -6.64 1.52 -7.47
C VAL A 28 -6.89 0.05 -7.77
N VAL A 29 -7.93 -0.50 -7.15
CA VAL A 29 -8.42 -1.85 -7.41
C VAL A 29 -9.94 -1.78 -7.58
N ASN A 30 -10.42 -2.14 -8.77
CA ASN A 30 -11.82 -2.07 -9.17
C ASN A 30 -12.50 -0.71 -8.85
N GLY A 31 -11.79 0.39 -9.10
CA GLY A 31 -12.26 1.75 -8.84
C GLY A 31 -12.15 2.24 -7.40
N GLN A 32 -11.84 1.37 -6.43
CA GLN A 32 -11.59 1.74 -5.03
C GLN A 32 -10.12 2.14 -4.84
N MET A 33 -9.89 3.24 -4.13
CA MET A 33 -8.55 3.71 -3.77
C MET A 33 -8.07 3.06 -2.48
N PHE A 34 -6.84 2.56 -2.50
CA PHE A 34 -6.14 2.04 -1.34
C PHE A 34 -4.80 2.75 -1.18
N GLY A 35 -4.28 2.79 0.05
CA GLY A 35 -2.97 3.32 0.39
C GLY A 35 -2.08 2.23 0.98
N ILE A 36 -0.86 2.10 0.45
CA ILE A 36 0.21 1.29 1.04
C ILE A 36 1.26 2.25 1.58
N PRO A 37 1.70 2.13 2.86
CA PRO A 37 2.79 2.95 3.38
C PRO A 37 4.00 2.89 2.47
N VAL A 38 4.54 4.04 2.05
CA VAL A 38 5.66 4.10 1.09
C VAL A 38 6.87 3.30 1.59
N LEU A 39 7.09 3.26 2.90
CA LEU A 39 8.17 2.51 3.53
C LEU A 39 8.07 0.98 3.34
N GLN A 40 6.90 0.46 2.97
CA GLN A 40 6.70 -0.96 2.66
C GLN A 40 6.82 -1.26 1.15
N VAL A 41 6.90 -0.23 0.30
CA VAL A 41 6.98 -0.36 -1.15
C VAL A 41 8.45 -0.41 -1.58
N GLN A 42 8.80 -1.43 -2.36
CA GLN A 42 10.16 -1.64 -2.88
C GLN A 42 10.30 -1.23 -4.35
N ASP A 43 9.28 -1.46 -5.16
CA ASP A 43 9.30 -1.12 -6.59
C ASP A 43 7.88 -0.99 -7.15
N VAL A 44 7.73 -0.29 -8.27
CA VAL A 44 6.50 -0.20 -9.04
C VAL A 44 6.77 -0.62 -10.46
N LEU A 45 6.14 -1.71 -10.87
CA LEU A 45 6.38 -2.35 -12.15
C LEU A 45 5.14 -2.23 -13.03
N ARG A 46 5.35 -2.04 -14.33
CA ARG A 46 4.29 -2.30 -15.32
C ARG A 46 4.07 -3.82 -15.42
N GLN A 47 3.01 -4.24 -16.09
CA GLN A 47 2.69 -5.64 -16.37
C GLN A 47 3.95 -6.50 -16.60
N GLN A 48 4.09 -7.56 -15.79
CA GLN A 48 5.17 -8.53 -15.84
C GLN A 48 4.65 -9.89 -16.31
N SER A 49 5.53 -10.71 -16.91
CA SER A 49 5.22 -12.11 -17.18
C SER A 49 5.24 -12.90 -15.87
N VAL A 50 4.14 -13.58 -15.56
CA VAL A 50 4.00 -14.41 -14.36
C VAL A 50 3.97 -15.88 -14.76
N THR A 51 4.78 -16.69 -14.09
CA THR A 51 4.80 -18.14 -14.25
C THR A 51 3.87 -18.76 -13.22
N ARG A 52 2.86 -19.51 -13.69
CA ARG A 52 1.89 -20.16 -12.79
C ARG A 52 2.57 -21.14 -11.83
N VAL A 53 2.18 -21.08 -10.57
CA VAL A 53 2.61 -22.02 -9.53
C VAL A 53 1.51 -23.09 -9.38
N PRO A 54 1.82 -24.38 -9.58
CA PRO A 54 0.84 -25.45 -9.41
C PRO A 54 0.28 -25.52 -7.99
N LEU A 55 -1.01 -25.85 -7.86
CA LEU A 55 -1.71 -26.06 -6.58
C LEU A 55 -1.73 -24.84 -5.64
N ALA A 56 -1.34 -23.66 -6.12
CA ALA A 56 -1.39 -22.45 -5.33
C ALA A 56 -2.86 -22.01 -5.09
N PRO A 57 -3.13 -21.30 -3.99
CA PRO A 57 -4.42 -20.65 -3.76
C PRO A 57 -4.81 -19.74 -4.94
N PRO A 58 -6.13 -19.53 -5.21
CA PRO A 58 -6.58 -18.75 -6.36
C PRO A 58 -6.03 -17.32 -6.43
N GLU A 59 -5.78 -16.69 -5.28
CA GLU A 59 -5.21 -15.35 -5.22
C GLU A 59 -3.75 -15.29 -5.67
N VAL A 60 -3.04 -16.42 -5.71
CA VAL A 60 -1.65 -16.52 -6.18
C VAL A 60 -1.65 -16.65 -7.70
N ALA A 61 -1.39 -15.54 -8.39
CA ALA A 61 -1.25 -15.51 -9.84
C ALA A 61 -0.05 -16.35 -10.32
N GLY A 62 0.98 -16.48 -9.47
CA GLY A 62 2.15 -17.31 -9.71
C GLY A 62 3.42 -16.70 -9.13
N ALA A 63 4.54 -16.81 -9.84
CA ALA A 63 5.80 -16.22 -9.48
C ALA A 63 6.48 -15.53 -10.67
N LEU A 64 7.30 -14.52 -10.39
CA LEU A 64 8.09 -13.79 -11.38
C LEU A 64 9.54 -13.62 -10.91
N ASN A 65 10.45 -13.41 -11.87
CA ASN A 65 11.85 -13.15 -11.56
C ASN A 65 12.10 -11.63 -11.54
N LEU A 66 12.41 -11.09 -10.38
CA LEU A 66 12.79 -9.70 -10.19
C LEU A 66 14.28 -9.63 -9.82
N ARG A 67 15.10 -9.15 -10.77
CA ARG A 67 16.56 -8.97 -10.60
C ARG A 67 17.27 -10.23 -10.05
N GLY A 68 16.87 -11.40 -10.54
CA GLY A 68 17.45 -12.69 -10.14
C GLY A 68 16.78 -13.33 -8.91
N ARG A 69 15.77 -12.69 -8.31
CA ARG A 69 15.02 -13.21 -7.16
C ARG A 69 13.64 -13.66 -7.59
N ILE A 70 13.17 -14.79 -7.06
CA ILE A 70 11.80 -15.26 -7.25
C ILE A 70 10.88 -14.47 -6.32
N VAL A 71 9.83 -13.89 -6.88
CA VAL A 71 8.85 -13.05 -6.18
C VAL A 71 7.46 -13.64 -6.42
N THR A 72 6.72 -13.87 -5.34
CA THR A 72 5.33 -14.38 -5.41
C THR A 72 4.41 -13.27 -5.90
N ALA A 73 3.61 -13.55 -6.93
CA ALA A 73 2.67 -12.62 -7.51
C ALA A 73 1.25 -12.89 -7.00
N ILE A 74 0.63 -11.88 -6.40
CA ILE A 74 -0.72 -11.95 -5.81
C ILE A 74 -1.68 -11.12 -6.67
N ASN A 75 -2.76 -11.73 -7.16
CA ASN A 75 -3.87 -11.01 -7.79
C ASN A 75 -4.74 -10.38 -6.70
N VAL A 76 -4.65 -9.06 -6.53
CA VAL A 76 -5.37 -8.36 -5.46
C VAL A 76 -6.88 -8.36 -5.68
N ARG A 77 -7.37 -8.33 -6.92
CA ARG A 77 -8.80 -8.47 -7.21
C ARG A 77 -9.32 -9.82 -6.75
N CYS A 78 -8.63 -10.90 -7.12
CA CYS A 78 -8.98 -12.25 -6.69
C CYS A 78 -8.94 -12.38 -5.16
N ARG A 79 -7.90 -11.83 -4.51
CA ARG A 79 -7.77 -11.79 -3.05
C ARG A 79 -8.93 -11.09 -2.35
N LEU A 80 -9.54 -10.10 -3.01
CA LEU A 80 -10.68 -9.33 -2.53
C LEU A 80 -12.04 -9.90 -2.99
N GLY A 81 -12.07 -11.03 -3.70
CA GLY A 81 -13.30 -11.60 -4.26
C GLY A 81 -13.94 -10.73 -5.35
N LEU A 82 -13.16 -9.87 -6.00
CA LEU A 82 -13.61 -8.96 -7.04
C LEU A 82 -13.51 -9.60 -8.43
N PRO A 83 -14.33 -9.16 -9.40
CA PRO A 83 -14.24 -9.63 -10.78
C PRO A 83 -12.84 -9.41 -11.35
N ASP A 84 -12.40 -10.37 -12.17
CA ASP A 84 -11.19 -10.21 -12.97
C ASP A 84 -11.30 -9.03 -13.93
N MET A 85 -10.16 -8.61 -14.46
CA MET A 85 -10.09 -7.54 -15.44
C MET A 85 -10.50 -8.03 -16.82
N ASP A 86 -11.02 -7.11 -17.64
CA ASP A 86 -11.27 -7.37 -19.05
C ASP A 86 -9.99 -7.78 -19.76
N GLU A 87 -10.11 -8.68 -20.74
CA GLU A 87 -8.98 -9.14 -21.55
C GLU A 87 -8.23 -7.96 -22.19
N GLY A 88 -6.90 -8.00 -22.13
CA GLY A 88 -6.03 -6.96 -22.68
C GLY A 88 -5.86 -5.73 -21.80
N THR A 89 -6.51 -5.66 -20.64
CA THR A 89 -6.27 -4.61 -19.64
C THR A 89 -4.82 -4.67 -19.16
N LYS A 90 -4.10 -3.54 -19.27
CA LYS A 90 -2.72 -3.43 -18.76
C LYS A 90 -2.76 -3.30 -17.25
N THR A 91 -2.12 -4.24 -16.55
CA THR A 91 -1.99 -4.22 -15.09
C THR A 91 -0.73 -3.50 -14.65
N MET A 92 -0.71 -3.13 -13.37
CA MET A 92 0.48 -2.69 -12.68
C MET A 92 0.75 -3.60 -11.49
N SER A 93 1.99 -3.57 -11.01
CA SER A 93 2.40 -4.32 -9.84
C SER A 93 3.12 -3.41 -8.85
N VAL A 94 2.73 -3.50 -7.58
CA VAL A 94 3.50 -2.92 -6.47
C VAL A 94 4.26 -4.04 -5.80
N VAL A 95 5.58 -3.91 -5.72
CA VAL A 95 6.42 -4.86 -5.00
C VAL A 95 6.51 -4.39 -3.55
N VAL A 96 6.14 -5.28 -2.63
CA VAL A 96 6.20 -5.03 -1.18
C VAL A 96 7.08 -6.07 -0.51
N GLU A 97 7.63 -5.72 0.65
CA GLU A 97 8.36 -6.65 1.50
C GLU A 97 7.55 -6.98 2.75
N HIS A 98 7.44 -8.27 3.07
CA HIS A 98 6.85 -8.76 4.31
C HIS A 98 7.68 -9.94 4.82
N GLU A 99 8.08 -9.91 6.09
CA GLU A 99 8.92 -10.96 6.72
C GLU A 99 10.18 -11.33 5.90
N HIS A 100 10.84 -10.32 5.31
CA HIS A 100 12.03 -10.47 4.44
C HIS A 100 11.79 -11.17 3.09
N GLU A 101 10.53 -11.44 2.74
CA GLU A 101 10.14 -11.95 1.44
C GLU A 101 9.50 -10.85 0.58
N LEU A 102 9.72 -10.94 -0.73
CA LEU A 102 9.16 -10.00 -1.69
C LEU A 102 7.89 -10.58 -2.31
N TYR A 103 6.87 -9.72 -2.37
CA TYR A 103 5.58 -10.02 -2.99
C TYR A 103 5.28 -8.97 -4.05
N SER A 104 4.70 -9.40 -5.17
CA SER A 104 4.23 -8.53 -6.24
C SER A 104 2.71 -8.49 -6.24
N LEU A 105 2.15 -7.37 -5.82
CA LEU A 105 0.71 -7.15 -5.77
C LEU A 105 0.23 -6.66 -7.14
N ILE A 106 -0.46 -7.53 -7.90
CA ILE A 106 -1.05 -7.19 -9.18
C ILE A 106 -2.34 -6.42 -8.94
N ILE A 107 -2.40 -5.21 -9.48
CA ILE A 107 -3.42 -4.20 -9.25
C ILE A 107 -3.81 -3.52 -10.56
N ASP A 108 -4.84 -2.68 -10.53
CA ASP A 108 -5.29 -1.97 -11.72
C ASP A 108 -4.35 -0.84 -12.09
N LYS A 109 -4.09 0.06 -11.15
CA LYS A 109 -3.32 1.28 -11.39
C LYS A 109 -2.60 1.71 -10.13
N VAL A 110 -1.42 2.29 -10.32
CA VAL A 110 -0.76 3.10 -9.30
C VAL A 110 -1.15 4.57 -9.50
N GLY A 111 -1.40 5.27 -8.41
CA GLY A 111 -1.64 6.71 -8.36
C GLY A 111 -0.47 7.47 -7.75
N ASP A 112 -0.76 8.65 -7.21
CA ASP A 112 0.23 9.53 -6.60
C ASP A 112 0.61 9.07 -5.18
N VAL A 113 1.71 9.65 -4.67
CA VAL A 113 2.05 9.55 -3.25
C VAL A 113 1.32 10.65 -2.50
N LEU A 114 0.57 10.27 -1.46
CA LEU A 114 -0.15 11.20 -0.59
C LEU A 114 0.52 11.26 0.79
N SER A 115 0.74 12.47 1.29
CA SER A 115 1.20 12.71 2.66
C SER A 115 -0.01 12.99 3.54
N MET A 116 -0.30 12.06 4.45
CA MET A 116 -1.47 12.13 5.32
C MET A 116 -1.04 12.44 6.74
N LYS A 117 -1.76 13.32 7.42
CA LYS A 117 -1.49 13.56 8.84
C LYS A 117 -2.05 12.41 9.65
N ASN A 118 -1.30 11.96 10.65
CA ASN A 118 -1.73 10.85 11.49
C ASN A 118 -3.01 11.17 12.30
N GLU A 119 -3.32 12.45 12.51
CA GLU A 119 -4.56 12.90 13.17
C GLU A 119 -5.83 12.63 12.34
N ASP A 120 -5.70 12.54 11.01
CA ASP A 120 -6.82 12.29 10.09
C ASP A 120 -7.08 10.77 9.90
N PHE A 121 -6.27 9.91 10.52
CA PHE A 121 -6.41 8.46 10.42
C PHE A 121 -7.59 7.99 11.27
N GLU A 122 -8.55 7.33 10.63
CA GLU A 122 -9.72 6.77 11.31
C GLU A 122 -9.65 5.23 11.34
N SER A 123 -10.23 4.64 12.39
CA SER A 123 -10.46 3.20 12.46
C SER A 123 -11.36 2.73 11.33
N VAL A 124 -11.18 1.49 10.89
CA VAL A 124 -12.01 0.90 9.82
C VAL A 124 -13.50 0.92 10.21
N PRO A 125 -14.39 1.54 9.42
CA PRO A 125 -15.79 1.66 9.80
C PRO A 125 -16.52 0.31 9.70
N PRO A 126 -17.49 0.04 10.58
CA PRO A 126 -18.24 -1.22 10.61
C PRO A 126 -19.20 -1.39 9.42
N THR A 127 -19.34 -0.37 8.58
CA THR A 127 -20.10 -0.37 7.33
C THR A 127 -19.23 -0.63 6.09
N LEU A 128 -17.90 -0.70 6.21
CA LEU A 128 -17.02 -1.04 5.09
C LEU A 128 -17.31 -2.46 4.59
N ASP A 129 -17.12 -2.72 3.30
CA ASP A 129 -17.20 -4.08 2.79
C ASP A 129 -16.31 -5.05 3.62
N PRO A 130 -16.82 -6.24 4.02
CA PRO A 130 -16.07 -7.18 4.85
C PRO A 130 -14.71 -7.59 4.24
N ALA A 131 -14.63 -7.80 2.92
CA ALA A 131 -13.39 -8.21 2.28
C ALA A 131 -12.32 -7.11 2.35
N TRP A 132 -12.73 -5.84 2.28
CA TRP A 132 -11.82 -4.70 2.42
C TRP A 132 -11.42 -4.50 3.88
N ARG A 133 -12.35 -4.70 4.81
CA ARG A 133 -12.06 -4.61 6.26
C ARG A 133 -11.03 -5.65 6.70
N ASP A 134 -11.09 -6.86 6.14
CA ASP A 134 -10.17 -7.95 6.46
C ASP A 134 -8.72 -7.59 6.13
N ILE A 135 -8.50 -6.73 5.14
CA ILE A 135 -7.16 -6.29 4.71
C ILE A 135 -6.80 -4.87 5.17
N ALA A 136 -7.68 -4.19 5.90
CA ALA A 136 -7.48 -2.79 6.28
C ALA A 136 -6.97 -2.66 7.72
N ASN A 137 -6.08 -1.69 7.97
CA ASN A 137 -5.73 -1.25 9.32
C ASN A 137 -6.44 0.06 9.71
N GLY A 138 -6.98 0.80 8.74
CA GLY A 138 -7.75 2.04 8.94
C GLY A 138 -8.09 2.69 7.61
N ILE A 139 -8.53 3.95 7.68
CA ILE A 139 -8.97 4.72 6.52
C ILE A 139 -8.52 6.19 6.64
N PHE A 140 -8.51 6.87 5.51
CA PHE A 140 -8.53 8.33 5.44
C PHE A 140 -9.71 8.79 4.59
N ARG A 141 -10.42 9.82 5.05
CA ARG A 141 -11.44 10.49 4.25
C ARG A 141 -10.80 11.60 3.43
N LEU A 142 -10.87 11.48 2.12
CA LEU A 142 -10.50 12.54 1.19
C LEU A 142 -11.78 13.26 0.74
N GLU A 143 -11.65 14.43 0.10
CA GLU A 143 -12.80 15.26 -0.27
C GLU A 143 -13.90 14.49 -1.03
N ASN A 144 -13.50 13.64 -1.98
CA ASN A 144 -14.44 12.97 -2.90
C ASN A 144 -14.38 11.43 -2.84
N GLN A 145 -13.56 10.84 -1.98
CA GLN A 145 -13.41 9.39 -1.90
C GLN A 145 -12.78 8.94 -0.58
N LEU A 146 -12.97 7.67 -0.26
CA LEU A 146 -12.33 7.01 0.85
C LEU A 146 -11.02 6.37 0.40
N MET A 147 -9.92 6.60 1.11
CA MET A 147 -8.69 5.81 0.95
C MET A 147 -8.63 4.76 2.05
N VAL A 148 -8.65 3.48 1.68
CA VAL A 148 -8.49 2.36 2.62
C VAL A 148 -7.00 2.08 2.81
N VAL A 149 -6.52 2.10 4.04
CA VAL A 149 -5.11 1.82 4.33
C VAL A 149 -4.91 0.31 4.47
N VAL A 150 -4.05 -0.23 3.60
CA VAL A 150 -3.78 -1.68 3.50
C VAL A 150 -2.86 -2.12 4.62
N ASP A 151 -3.27 -3.18 5.33
CA ASP A 151 -2.40 -4.01 6.14
C ASP A 151 -1.82 -5.13 5.24
N VAL A 152 -0.56 -4.96 4.82
CA VAL A 152 0.11 -5.90 3.91
C VAL A 152 0.15 -7.31 4.50
N ALA A 153 0.34 -7.45 5.81
CA ALA A 153 0.38 -8.76 6.46
C ALA A 153 -0.97 -9.49 6.33
N ARG A 154 -2.07 -8.76 6.55
CA ARG A 154 -3.43 -9.33 6.40
C ARG A 154 -3.78 -9.61 4.95
N LEU A 155 -3.35 -8.75 4.02
CA LEU A 155 -3.54 -8.98 2.58
C LEU A 155 -2.86 -10.28 2.13
N LEU A 156 -1.64 -10.53 2.60
CA LEU A 156 -0.83 -11.70 2.24
C LEU A 156 -1.22 -12.97 3.02
N ARG A 157 -2.02 -12.85 4.09
CA ARG A 157 -2.47 -14.02 4.85
C ARG A 157 -3.33 -14.92 3.96
N HIS A 158 -2.83 -16.12 3.70
CA HIS A 158 -3.57 -17.17 3.02
C HIS A 158 -4.71 -17.69 3.91
N SER A 159 -5.90 -17.79 3.35
CA SER A 159 -6.99 -18.57 3.95
C SER A 159 -6.65 -20.04 3.78
N VAL A 160 -5.90 -20.61 4.73
CA VAL A 160 -5.81 -22.06 4.90
C VAL A 160 -7.22 -22.55 5.22
N HIS A 161 -7.90 -23.10 4.23
CA HIS A 161 -9.12 -23.88 4.42
C HIS A 161 -8.72 -25.33 4.70
#